data_AF-A0A1V5ZKC3-F1
#
_entry.id   AF-A0A1V5ZKC3-F1
#
_cell.length_a   1.000
_cell.length_b   1.000
_cell.length_c   1.000
_cell.angle_alpha   90.00
_cell.angle_beta   90.00
_cell.angle_gamma   90.00
#
_symmetry.space_group_name_H-M   'P 1'
#
loop_
_entity.id
_entity.type
_entity.pdbx_description
1 polymer ?
#
loop_
_entity_poly.entity_id
_entity_poly.type
_entity_poly.pdbx_seq_one_letter_code
_entity_poly.pdbx_strand_id
1 'polypeptide(L)'
;MDNCTPGPWQWEYNASSKSVSLVGGKPMFDKTVMDFARWGMNRATPMFNEAVTDPHGWHIITRLCDRPDWLAPIPGREHHKDWCMQVTHPDAVLMARAPTLLHALENVRLLAARHRAEEWAGHMLRFCADAGVSGSPLREGGE
;
A
#
# COMPACT_ATOMS: atom_id res chain seq x y z
N MET A 1 -0.75 -12.77 -2.50
CA MET A 1 -1.02 -11.64 -1.58
C MET A 1 -2.51 -11.39 -1.68
N ASP A 2 -3.30 -12.27 -1.08
CA ASP A 2 -4.69 -12.46 -1.55
C ASP A 2 -5.70 -11.74 -0.65
N ASN A 3 -5.23 -11.04 0.38
CA ASN A 3 -6.06 -10.38 1.39
C ASN A 3 -5.91 -8.85 1.43
N CYS A 4 -5.41 -8.21 0.38
CA CYS A 4 -5.31 -6.74 0.30
C CYS A 4 -6.43 -6.15 -0.57
N THR A 5 -6.82 -4.91 -0.31
CA THR A 5 -7.84 -4.21 -1.10
C THR A 5 -7.31 -4.08 -2.53
N PRO A 6 -8.04 -4.53 -3.56
CA PRO A 6 -7.55 -4.45 -4.93
C PRO A 6 -7.26 -3.01 -5.36
N GLY A 7 -6.17 -2.83 -6.11
CA GLY A 7 -5.84 -1.57 -6.75
C GLY A 7 -6.72 -1.23 -7.96
N PRO A 8 -6.52 -0.06 -8.58
CA PRO A 8 -5.55 0.97 -8.19
C PRO A 8 -5.93 1.67 -6.88
N TRP A 9 -4.93 2.16 -6.13
CA TRP A 9 -5.16 2.99 -4.94
C TRP A 9 -4.85 4.45 -5.23
N GLN A 10 -5.59 5.36 -4.61
CA GLN A 10 -5.43 6.81 -4.77
C GLN A 10 -5.69 7.53 -3.46
N TRP A 11 -4.91 8.58 -3.20
CA TRP A 11 -5.21 9.54 -2.14
C TRP A 11 -6.25 10.54 -2.61
N GLU A 12 -7.32 10.67 -1.85
CA GLU A 12 -8.35 11.69 -2.06
C GLU A 12 -8.33 12.70 -0.92
N TYR A 13 -8.26 13.97 -1.28
CA TYR A 13 -8.37 15.10 -0.36
C TYR A 13 -9.71 15.79 -0.58
N ASN A 14 -10.46 16.00 0.50
CA ASN A 14 -11.71 16.74 0.48
C ASN A 14 -11.61 17.93 1.45
N ALA A 15 -11.48 19.14 0.89
CA ALA A 15 -11.39 20.37 1.67
C ALA A 15 -12.67 20.70 2.45
N SER A 16 -13.83 20.31 1.91
CA SER A 16 -15.14 20.61 2.49
C SER A 16 -15.38 19.80 3.76
N SER A 17 -15.10 18.49 3.71
CA SER A 17 -15.15 17.61 4.89
C SER A 17 -13.86 17.63 5.73
N LYS A 18 -12.81 18.29 5.24
CA LYS A 18 -11.47 18.35 5.85
C LYS A 18 -10.91 16.94 6.12
N SER A 19 -11.05 16.05 5.14
CA SER A 19 -10.62 14.67 5.22
C SER A 19 -9.61 14.32 4.12
N VAL A 20 -8.76 13.34 4.43
CA VAL A 20 -7.87 12.68 3.47
C VAL A 20 -8.06 11.18 3.67
N SER A 21 -8.35 10.48 2.59
CA SER A 21 -8.57 9.03 2.62
C SER A 21 -7.80 8.38 1.48
N LEU A 22 -7.35 7.15 1.72
CA LEU A 22 -6.82 6.29 0.68
C LEU A 22 -7.97 5.42 0.18
N VAL A 23 -8.28 5.51 -1.10
CA VAL A 23 -9.37 4.78 -1.74
C VAL A 23 -8.83 3.82 -2.80
N GLY A 24 -9.59 2.79 -3.13
CA GLY A 24 -9.24 1.76 -4.10
C GLY A 24 -10.46 0.92 -4.49
N GLY A 25 -10.25 -0.19 -5.20
CA GLY A 25 -11.34 -1.10 -5.58
C GLY A 25 -11.95 -0.88 -6.97
N LYS A 26 -13.06 -1.59 -7.23
CA LYS A 26 -13.72 -1.68 -8.54
C LYS A 26 -15.26 -1.55 -8.43
N PRO A 27 -15.90 -0.75 -9.31
CA PRO A 27 -15.32 -0.06 -10.47
C PRO A 27 -14.80 1.36 -10.12
N MET A 28 -13.49 1.42 -9.86
CA MET A 28 -12.58 2.53 -9.53
C MET A 28 -12.95 3.41 -8.32
N PHE A 29 -12.27 3.11 -7.20
CA PHE A 29 -12.18 3.93 -5.98
C PHE A 29 -13.44 3.97 -5.10
N ASP A 30 -14.31 2.97 -5.25
CA ASP A 30 -15.53 2.82 -4.45
C ASP A 30 -15.27 2.37 -3.01
N LYS A 31 -14.06 1.86 -2.71
CA LYS A 31 -13.70 1.32 -1.40
C LYS A 31 -12.70 2.22 -0.69
N THR A 32 -13.01 2.60 0.54
CA THR A 32 -12.00 3.15 1.45
C THR A 32 -11.03 2.04 1.86
N VAL A 33 -9.76 2.19 1.47
CA VAL A 33 -8.64 1.32 1.89
C VAL A 33 -8.21 1.71 3.29
N MET A 34 -8.05 3.01 3.52
CA MET A 34 -7.67 3.57 4.80
C MET A 34 -8.23 4.99 4.97
N ASP A 35 -8.65 5.30 6.19
CA ASP A 35 -9.01 6.66 6.60
C ASP A 35 -8.44 6.94 7.99
N PHE A 36 -8.66 8.14 8.52
CA PHE A 36 -8.18 8.52 9.85
C PHE A 36 -9.32 8.92 10.78
N ALA A 37 -9.26 8.44 12.02
CA ALA A 37 -10.13 8.90 13.09
C ALA A 37 -9.32 9.49 14.24
N ARG A 38 -9.98 10.32 15.04
CA ARG A 38 -9.45 10.79 16.31
C ARG A 38 -9.41 9.64 17.33
N TRP A 39 -8.29 9.49 18.03
CA TRP A 39 -8.13 8.55 19.14
C TRP A 39 -8.22 9.30 20.49
N GLY A 40 -9.44 9.34 21.04
CA GLY A 40 -9.74 10.08 22.27
C GLY A 40 -9.37 11.56 22.14
N MET A 41 -8.67 12.11 23.13
CA MET A 41 -8.15 13.48 23.10
C MET A 41 -6.70 13.58 22.65
N ASN A 42 -6.08 12.46 22.25
CA ASN A 42 -4.64 12.37 22.01
C ASN A 42 -4.28 12.64 20.55
N ARG A 43 -4.26 11.59 19.72
CA ARG A 43 -3.72 11.60 18.35
C ARG A 43 -4.75 11.05 17.36
N ALA A 44 -4.33 10.81 16.12
CA ALA A 44 -5.11 10.07 15.14
C ALA A 44 -4.79 8.57 15.22
N THR A 45 -5.77 7.74 14.86
CA THR A 45 -5.63 6.32 14.55
C THR A 45 -6.05 6.10 13.11
N PRO A 46 -5.33 5.27 12.34
CA PRO A 46 -5.85 4.83 11.06
C PRO A 46 -7.09 3.95 11.29
N MET A 47 -7.93 3.90 10.27
CA MET A 47 -9.05 2.98 10.16
C MET A 47 -8.87 2.15 8.89
N PHE A 48 -9.26 0.89 8.95
CA PHE A 48 -9.16 -0.03 7.82
C PHE A 48 -10.46 -0.81 7.65
N ASN A 49 -10.67 -1.38 6.47
CA ASN A 49 -11.83 -2.22 6.18
C ASN A 49 -11.68 -3.60 6.84
N GLU A 50 -12.70 -4.05 7.57
CA GLU A 50 -12.64 -5.35 8.26
C GLU A 50 -12.60 -6.54 7.30
N ALA A 51 -13.31 -6.44 6.17
CA ALA A 51 -13.47 -7.51 5.20
C ALA A 51 -12.90 -7.08 3.84
N VAL A 52 -11.57 -6.95 3.81
CA VAL A 52 -10.80 -6.47 2.67
C VAL A 52 -11.17 -7.13 1.33
N THR A 53 -11.51 -8.41 1.34
CA THR A 53 -11.76 -9.22 0.14
C THR A 53 -13.24 -9.43 -0.19
N ASP A 54 -14.19 -8.96 0.61
CA ASP A 54 -15.62 -9.19 0.33
C ASP A 54 -16.12 -8.19 -0.73
N PRO A 55 -16.50 -8.65 -1.95
CA PRO A 55 -17.02 -7.77 -3.00
C PRO A 55 -18.47 -7.34 -2.76
N HIS A 56 -19.23 -8.02 -1.90
CA HIS A 56 -20.65 -7.77 -1.64
C HIS A 56 -20.94 -7.44 -0.17
N GLY A 57 -19.94 -7.56 0.69
CA GLY A 57 -19.99 -7.22 2.10
C GLY A 57 -20.09 -5.73 2.34
N TRP A 58 -20.62 -5.39 3.51
CA TRP A 58 -20.65 -4.01 3.99
C TRP A 58 -19.23 -3.47 4.16
N HIS A 59 -19.03 -2.22 3.76
CA HIS A 59 -17.80 -1.48 4.01
C HIS A 59 -17.70 -1.05 5.48
N ILE A 60 -17.39 -2.03 6.34
CA ILE A 60 -17.18 -1.79 7.77
C ILE A 60 -15.75 -1.31 7.94
N ILE A 61 -15.60 -0.04 8.29
CA ILE A 61 -14.32 0.61 8.57
C ILE A 61 -14.16 0.70 10.09
N THR A 62 -13.10 0.10 10.62
CA THR A 62 -12.85 0.04 12.06
C THR A 62 -11.51 0.67 12.40
N ARG A 63 -11.47 1.37 13.54
CA ARG A 63 -10.25 2.00 14.06
C ARG A 63 -9.25 0.92 14.48
N LEU A 64 -7.99 1.10 14.10
CA LEU A 64 -6.90 0.21 14.51
C LEU A 64 -6.84 0.02 16.04
N CYS A 65 -7.07 1.07 16.83
CA CYS A 65 -7.03 1.00 18.29
C CYS A 65 -8.10 0.08 18.90
N ASP A 66 -9.17 -0.25 18.17
CA ASP A 66 -10.24 -1.14 18.62
C ASP A 66 -10.04 -2.59 18.13
N ARG A 67 -8.95 -2.87 17.41
CA ARG A 67 -8.64 -4.16 16.79
C ARG A 67 -7.31 -4.72 17.31
N PRO A 68 -7.26 -5.23 18.55
CA PRO A 68 -6.05 -5.84 19.09
C PRO A 68 -5.58 -7.06 18.29
N ASP A 69 -6.49 -7.71 17.55
CA ASP A 69 -6.19 -8.81 16.65
C ASP A 69 -5.41 -8.39 15.38
N TRP A 70 -5.36 -7.08 15.07
CA TRP A 70 -4.52 -6.50 14.02
C TRP A 70 -3.14 -6.06 14.50
N LEU A 71 -2.77 -6.44 15.71
CA LEU A 71 -1.50 -6.07 16.32
C LEU A 71 -0.72 -7.34 16.67
N ALA A 72 0.58 -7.33 16.37
CA ALA A 72 1.51 -8.38 16.78
C ALA A 72 2.77 -7.77 17.41
N PRO A 73 3.43 -8.45 18.36
CA PRO A 73 4.75 -8.06 18.81
C PRO A 73 5.72 -7.99 17.62
N ILE A 74 6.60 -7.00 17.63
CA ILE A 74 7.65 -6.87 16.62
C ILE A 74 8.72 -7.94 16.91
N PRO A 75 9.10 -8.80 15.94
CA PRO A 75 10.15 -9.79 16.13
C PRO A 75 11.47 -9.17 16.64
N GLY A 76 12.04 -9.73 17.71
CA GLY A 76 13.23 -9.21 18.38
C GLY A 76 13.00 -8.01 19.29
N ARG A 77 11.75 -7.52 19.41
CA ARG A 77 11.34 -6.42 20.31
C ARG A 77 10.10 -6.79 21.12
N GLU A 78 9.92 -8.07 21.45
CA GLU A 78 8.73 -8.61 22.11
C GLU A 78 8.50 -7.99 23.49
N HIS A 79 9.57 -7.57 24.17
CA HIS A 79 9.52 -6.85 25.44
C HIS A 79 8.91 -5.43 25.35
N HIS A 80 8.65 -4.92 24.15
CA HIS A 80 7.97 -3.63 23.93
C HIS A 80 6.46 -3.75 23.66
N LYS A 81 5.90 -4.96 23.64
CA LYS A 81 4.52 -5.22 23.18
C LYS A 81 3.44 -4.33 23.82
N ASP A 82 3.65 -3.85 25.05
CA ASP A 82 2.65 -3.04 25.75
C ASP A 82 2.59 -1.57 25.27
N TRP A 83 3.59 -1.12 24.52
CA TRP A 83 3.68 0.28 24.04
C TRP A 83 4.13 0.42 22.57
N CYS A 84 4.62 -0.64 21.94
CA CYS A 84 5.00 -0.66 20.53
C CYS A 84 4.77 -2.04 19.92
N MET A 85 3.85 -2.08 18.95
CA MET A 85 3.47 -3.30 18.23
C MET A 85 3.46 -3.04 16.73
N GLN A 86 3.58 -4.11 15.96
CA GLN A 86 3.44 -4.12 14.52
C GLN A 86 1.96 -4.20 14.14
N VAL A 87 1.54 -3.40 13.16
CA VAL A 87 0.22 -3.55 12.52
C VAL A 87 0.28 -4.68 11.51
N THR A 88 -0.65 -5.62 11.60
CA THR A 88 -0.72 -6.83 10.75
C THR A 88 -1.85 -6.78 9.73
N HIS A 89 -2.67 -5.72 9.72
CA HIS A 89 -3.70 -5.52 8.70
C HIS A 89 -3.08 -5.62 7.29
N PRO A 90 -3.65 -6.41 6.36
CA PRO A 90 -3.04 -6.67 5.06
C PRO A 90 -2.68 -5.41 4.27
N ASP A 91 -3.57 -4.42 4.24
CA ASP A 91 -3.31 -3.17 3.52
C ASP A 91 -2.17 -2.36 4.15
N ALA A 92 -2.06 -2.34 5.47
CA ALA A 92 -0.95 -1.68 6.17
C ALA A 92 0.39 -2.39 5.92
N VAL A 93 0.36 -3.73 5.87
CA VAL A 93 1.53 -4.54 5.53
C VAL A 93 1.96 -4.29 4.08
N LEU A 94 1.02 -4.16 3.14
CA LEU A 94 1.32 -3.82 1.75
C LEU A 94 1.99 -2.45 1.64
N MET A 95 1.44 -1.43 2.32
CA MET A 95 2.05 -0.09 2.39
C MET A 95 3.49 -0.13 2.91
N ALA A 96 3.73 -0.86 4.02
CA ALA A 96 5.06 -0.99 4.59
C ALA A 96 6.05 -1.70 3.66
N ARG A 97 5.57 -2.62 2.80
CA ARG A 97 6.40 -3.36 1.83
C ARG A 97 6.63 -2.60 0.52
N ALA A 98 5.86 -1.54 0.24
CA ALA A 98 5.89 -0.84 -1.03
C ALA A 98 7.31 -0.41 -1.48
N PRO A 99 8.19 0.13 -0.61
CA PRO A 99 9.56 0.48 -1.02
C PRO A 99 10.39 -0.72 -1.49
N THR A 100 10.27 -1.86 -0.80
CA THR A 100 11.00 -3.08 -1.17
C THR A 100 10.47 -3.68 -2.47
N LEU A 101 9.15 -3.65 -2.66
CA LEU A 101 8.50 -4.12 -3.90
C LEU A 101 8.90 -3.25 -5.10
N LEU A 102 8.94 -1.92 -4.92
CA LEU A 102 9.39 -1.00 -5.95
C LEU A 102 10.84 -1.29 -6.35
N HIS A 103 11.74 -1.45 -5.38
CA HIS A 103 13.14 -1.77 -5.65
C HIS A 103 13.31 -3.12 -6.39
N ALA A 104 12.54 -4.13 -6.01
CA ALA A 104 12.55 -5.41 -6.72
C ALA A 104 12.10 -5.24 -8.18
N LEU A 105 11.06 -4.45 -8.43
CA LEU A 105 10.55 -4.18 -9.78
C LEU A 105 11.56 -3.38 -10.62
N GLU A 106 12.28 -2.42 -10.02
CA GLU A 106 13.38 -1.72 -10.68
C GLU A 106 14.52 -2.67 -11.09
N ASN A 107 14.89 -3.61 -10.21
CA ASN A 107 15.91 -4.61 -10.52
C ASN A 107 15.48 -5.53 -11.68
N VAL A 108 14.19 -5.93 -11.71
CA VAL A 108 13.62 -6.68 -12.84
C VAL A 108 13.70 -5.87 -14.13
N ARG A 109 13.34 -4.58 -14.10
CA ARG A 109 13.45 -3.69 -15.26
C ARG A 109 14.90 -3.58 -15.76
N LEU A 110 15.86 -3.40 -14.86
CA LEU A 110 17.28 -3.28 -15.19
C LEU A 110 17.83 -4.58 -15.79
N LEU A 111 17.43 -5.73 -15.25
CA LEU A 111 17.78 -7.03 -15.82
C LEU A 111 17.21 -7.16 -17.23
N ALA A 112 15.91 -6.92 -17.42
CA ALA A 112 15.27 -6.97 -18.73
C ALA A 112 15.94 -6.02 -19.74
N ALA A 113 16.30 -4.81 -19.32
CA ALA A 113 17.00 -3.85 -20.19
C ALA A 113 18.35 -4.38 -20.71
N ARG A 114 19.08 -5.16 -19.91
CA ARG A 114 20.35 -5.80 -20.33
C ARG A 114 20.12 -6.91 -21.37
N HIS A 115 18.94 -7.53 -21.34
CA HIS A 115 18.53 -8.63 -22.21
C HIS A 115 17.56 -8.18 -23.32
N ARG A 116 17.56 -6.90 -23.70
CA ARG A 116 16.56 -6.29 -24.62
C ARG A 116 16.41 -6.95 -26.01
N ALA A 117 17.37 -7.79 -26.42
CA ALA A 117 17.29 -8.54 -27.67
C ALA A 117 16.39 -9.79 -27.56
N GLU A 118 16.04 -10.19 -26.35
CA GLU A 118 15.21 -11.35 -26.06
C GLU A 118 13.73 -10.94 -25.93
N GLU A 119 12.81 -11.76 -26.44
CA GLU A 119 11.37 -11.45 -26.47
C GLU A 119 10.80 -11.23 -25.06
N TRP A 120 11.17 -12.08 -24.10
CA TRP A 120 10.72 -11.96 -22.71
C TRP A 120 11.11 -10.62 -22.08
N ALA A 121 12.25 -10.05 -22.46
CA ALA A 121 12.71 -8.78 -21.92
C ALA A 121 11.79 -7.64 -22.36
N GLY A 122 11.30 -7.67 -23.59
CA GLY A 122 10.29 -6.73 -24.08
C GLY A 122 9.00 -6.79 -23.26
N HIS A 123 8.53 -7.99 -22.91
CA HIS A 123 7.37 -8.18 -22.04
C HIS A 123 7.59 -7.63 -20.63
N MET A 124 8.75 -7.90 -20.03
CA MET A 124 9.08 -7.41 -18.69
C MET A 124 9.20 -5.89 -18.64
N LEU A 125 9.78 -5.27 -19.66
CA LEU A 125 9.88 -3.82 -19.75
C LEU A 125 8.49 -3.15 -19.85
N ARG A 126 7.57 -3.73 -20.64
CA ARG A 126 6.19 -3.24 -20.71
C ARG A 126 5.45 -3.42 -19.38
N PHE A 127 5.58 -4.58 -18.75
CA PHE A 127 5.00 -4.84 -17.43
C PHE A 127 5.49 -3.83 -16.37
N CYS A 128 6.80 -3.55 -16.32
CA CYS A 128 7.34 -2.55 -15.40
C CYS A 128 6.81 -1.14 -15.71
N ALA A 129 6.70 -0.78 -17.00
CA ALA A 129 6.17 0.51 -17.41
C ALA A 129 4.70 0.70 -17.04
N ASP A 130 3.86 -0.33 -17.18
CA ASP A 130 2.45 -0.31 -16.79
C ASP A 130 2.27 -0.07 -15.27
N ALA A 131 3.25 -0.49 -14.47
CA ALA A 131 3.32 -0.24 -13.02
C ALA A 131 4.00 1.10 -12.66
N GLY A 132 4.33 1.94 -13.64
CA GLY A 132 4.98 3.24 -13.44
C GLY A 132 6.51 3.19 -13.32
N VAL A 133 7.13 2.01 -13.42
CA VAL A 133 8.59 1.83 -13.34
C VAL A 133 9.18 1.82 -14.75
N SER A 134 9.51 3.00 -15.26
CA SER A 134 10.15 3.17 -16.56
C SER A 134 11.57 3.74 -16.43
N GLY A 135 12.40 3.56 -17.46
CA GLY A 135 13.70 4.22 -17.49
C GLY A 135 13.52 5.68 -17.92
N SER A 136 14.00 6.64 -17.11
CA SER A 136 14.06 8.04 -17.54
C SER A 136 15.03 8.18 -18.71
N PRO A 137 14.65 8.84 -19.83
CA PRO A 137 15.58 9.16 -20.91
C PRO A 137 16.61 10.23 -20.52
N LEU A 138 16.37 10.98 -19.43
CA LEU A 138 17.28 12.04 -18.98
C LEU A 138 18.36 11.44 -18.07
N ARG A 139 19.55 11.24 -18.65
CA ARG A 139 20.78 11.48 -17.89
C ARG A 139 20.69 12.94 -17.43
N GLU A 140 20.58 13.19 -16.14
CA GLU A 140 20.99 14.49 -15.62
C GLU A 140 22.47 14.64 -16.00
N GLY A 141 22.71 15.45 -17.02
CA GLY A 141 24.04 15.90 -17.36
C GLY A 141 24.57 16.59 -16.12
N GLY A 142 25.75 16.14 -15.67
CA GLY A 142 26.43 16.78 -14.56
C GLY A 142 26.66 18.25 -14.88
N GLU A 143 26.35 19.08 -13.88
CA GLU A 143 27.07 20.32 -13.58
C GLU A 143 27.44 20.27 -12.09
#